data_AF-A0A7W8CWD8-F1
#
_entry.id   AF-A0A7W8CWD8-F1
#
_cell.length_a   1.000
_cell.length_b   1.000
_cell.length_c   1.000
_cell.angle_alpha   90.00
_cell.angle_beta   90.00
_cell.angle_gamma   90.00
#
_symmetry.space_group_name_H-M   'P 1'
#
loop_
_entity.id
_entity.type
_entity.pdbx_description
1 polymer ?
#
loop_
_entity_poly.entity_id
_entity_poly.type
_entity_poly.pdbx_seq_one_letter_code
_entity_poly.pdbx_strand_id
1 'polypeptide(L)' 'MGVPITFLDKYNPDQFEIIGMAKRGAGDPALKSKVYTKEDYPNYSDLNATPVIIQPDGKPKNTYPRILIRRKQV' A
#
# COMPACT_ATOMS: atom_id res chain seq x y z
N MET A 1 -5.58 -18.66 0.41
CA MET A 1 -6.58 -18.92 -0.65
C MET A 1 -6.49 -17.76 -1.63
N GLY A 2 -6.22 -18.02 -2.92
CA GLY A 2 -6.18 -16.97 -3.95
C GLY A 2 -7.59 -16.66 -4.45
N VAL A 3 -7.93 -15.38 -4.59
CA VAL A 3 -9.19 -14.93 -5.21
C VAL A 3 -8.84 -14.40 -6.60
N PRO A 4 -9.47 -14.90 -7.68
CA PRO A 4 -9.27 -14.35 -9.02
C PRO A 4 -9.60 -12.86 -9.05
N ILE A 5 -8.83 -12.05 -9.78
CA ILE A 5 -9.09 -10.61 -9.88
C ILE A 5 -10.49 -10.30 -10.44
N THR A 6 -10.97 -11.17 -11.34
CA THR A 6 -12.31 -11.11 -11.95
C THR A 6 -13.47 -11.37 -10.97
N PHE A 7 -13.19 -11.88 -9.77
CA PHE A 7 -14.21 -12.10 -8.76
C PHE A 7 -14.87 -10.77 -8.37
N LEU A 8 -14.08 -9.71 -8.17
CA LEU A 8 -14.60 -8.40 -7.81
C LEU A 8 -15.35 -7.74 -8.98
N ASP A 9 -14.87 -7.93 -10.21
CA ASP A 9 -15.55 -7.46 -11.42
C ASP A 9 -16.94 -8.09 -11.57
N LYS A 10 -17.09 -9.36 -11.18
CA LYS A 10 -18.37 -10.07 -11.27
C LYS A 10 -19.37 -9.67 -10.18
N TYR A 11 -18.90 -9.53 -8.94
CA TYR A 11 -19.79 -9.42 -7.78
C TYR A 11 -19.93 -7.99 -7.23
N ASN A 12 -19.00 -7.09 -7.55
CA ASN A 12 -19.02 -5.73 -7.01
C ASN A 12 -18.35 -4.69 -7.93
N PRO A 13 -18.71 -4.64 -9.22
CA PRO A 13 -18.00 -3.83 -10.21
C PRO A 13 -18.01 -2.34 -9.90
N ASP A 14 -19.02 -1.83 -9.20
CA ASP A 14 -19.22 -0.40 -9.02
C ASP A 14 -18.61 0.17 -7.74
N GLN A 15 -18.13 -0.67 -6.81
CA GLN A 15 -17.70 -0.19 -5.50
C GLN A 15 -16.31 0.45 -5.52
N PHE A 16 -15.34 -0.18 -6.19
CA PHE A 16 -13.96 0.29 -6.22
C PHE A 16 -13.17 -0.26 -7.42
N GLU A 17 -12.04 0.38 -7.69
CA GLU A 17 -11.02 -0.04 -8.65
C GLU A 17 -9.73 -0.36 -7.91
N ILE A 18 -9.06 -1.46 -8.27
CA ILE A 18 -7.70 -1.76 -7.79
C ILE A 18 -6.72 -0.95 -8.61
N ILE A 19 -6.00 -0.04 -7.97
CA ILE A 19 -5.05 0.87 -8.64
C ILE A 19 -3.59 0.46 -8.45
N GLY A 20 -3.31 -0.48 -7.54
CA GLY A 20 -1.95 -0.98 -7.33
C GLY A 20 -1.76 -1.69 -6.01
N MET A 21 -0.50 -1.76 -5.57
CA MET A 21 -0.10 -2.43 -4.33
C MET A 21 0.98 -1.62 -3.62
N ALA A 22 0.88 -1.51 -2.30
CA ALA A 22 1.97 -0.98 -1.48
C ALA A 22 2.93 -2.11 -1.10
N LYS A 23 3.88 -2.42 -2.00
CA LYS A 23 4.94 -3.39 -1.79
C LYS A 23 6.18 -3.00 -2.60
N ARG A 24 7.38 -3.22 -2.05
CA ARG A 24 8.64 -3.07 -2.79
C ARG A 24 8.61 -3.91 -4.07
N GLY A 25 9.06 -3.32 -5.17
CA GLY A 25 9.19 -3.98 -6.49
C GLY A 25 7.87 -4.13 -7.25
N ALA A 26 6.77 -4.49 -6.57
CA ALA A 26 5.47 -4.68 -7.21
C ALA A 26 4.56 -3.43 -7.19
N GLY A 27 4.90 -2.42 -6.39
CA GLY A 27 4.13 -1.19 -6.25
C GLY A 27 4.61 -0.08 -7.18
N ASP A 28 3.67 0.71 -7.69
CA ASP A 28 3.96 1.92 -8.46
C ASP A 28 4.58 3.00 -7.55
N PRO A 29 5.80 3.49 -7.86
CA PRO A 29 6.42 4.59 -7.12
C PRO A 29 5.56 5.86 -7.05
N ALA A 30 4.74 6.14 -8.08
CA ALA A 30 3.87 7.31 -8.12
C ALA A 30 2.75 7.29 -7.08
N LEU A 31 2.41 6.11 -6.55
CA LEU A 31 1.37 5.95 -5.52
C LEU A 31 1.91 6.08 -4.09
N LYS A 32 3.21 6.35 -3.91
CA LYS A 32 3.81 6.51 -2.59
C LYS A 32 3.46 7.88 -1.99
N SER A 33 2.89 7.88 -0.79
CA SER A 33 2.63 9.12 -0.03
C SER A 33 3.87 9.69 0.65
N LYS A 34 4.87 8.83 0.93
CA LYS A 34 6.15 9.21 1.53
C LYS A 34 7.26 8.26 1.07
N VAL A 35 8.45 8.81 0.84
CA VAL A 35 9.69 8.06 0.68
C VAL A 35 10.56 8.38 1.89
N TYR A 36 10.93 7.36 2.66
CA TYR A 36 11.78 7.52 3.83
C TYR A 36 13.24 7.64 3.39
N THR A 37 13.97 8.58 3.98
CA THR A 37 15.41 8.78 3.77
C THR A 37 16.19 8.53 5.05
N LYS A 38 17.53 8.58 4.97
CA LYS A 38 18.41 8.35 6.12
C LYS A 38 18.18 9.37 7.26
N GLU A 39 17.69 10.55 6.91
CA GLU A 39 17.31 11.62 7.82
C GLU A 39 16.04 11.28 8.62
N ASP A 40 15.12 10.48 8.06
CA ASP A 40 13.89 10.10 8.75
C ASP A 40 14.14 9.01 9.81
N TYR A 41 14.92 7.98 9.47
CA TYR A 41 15.14 6.84 10.36
C TYR A 41 16.35 5.96 9.95
N PRO A 42 17.10 5.37 10.89
CA PRO A 42 18.29 4.57 10.55
C PRO A 42 18.03 3.41 9.58
N ASN A 43 16.89 2.71 9.69
CA ASN A 43 16.48 1.64 8.79
C ASN A 43 15.52 2.07 7.66
N TYR A 44 15.62 3.32 7.21
CA TYR A 44 14.73 3.94 6.21
C TYR A 44 14.46 3.07 4.97
N SER A 45 15.45 2.30 4.51
CA SER A 45 15.27 1.39 3.38
C SER A 45 14.08 0.47 3.65
N ASP A 46 14.08 -0.24 4.78
CA ASP A 46 13.02 -1.17 5.13
C ASP A 46 11.66 -0.47 5.20
N LEU A 47 11.61 0.75 5.74
CA LEU A 47 10.37 1.55 5.80
C LEU A 47 9.76 1.87 4.42
N ASN A 48 10.53 1.76 3.34
CA ASN A 48 10.03 1.91 1.98
C ASN A 48 9.50 0.60 1.36
N ALA A 49 9.50 -0.50 2.11
CA ALA A 49 9.13 -1.81 1.58
C ALA A 49 7.63 -2.09 1.59
N THR A 50 6.89 -1.56 2.58
CA THR A 50 5.43 -1.72 2.75
C THR A 50 4.86 -0.47 3.42
N PRO A 51 3.54 -0.34 3.62
CA PRO A 51 3.00 0.79 4.36
C PRO A 51 3.53 0.84 5.78
N VAL A 52 3.81 2.06 6.24
CA VAL A 52 4.31 2.35 7.59
C VAL A 52 3.20 2.96 8.43
N ILE A 53 3.10 2.51 9.68
CA ILE A 53 2.32 3.19 10.72
C ILE A 53 3.29 3.82 11.72
N ILE A 54 2.94 4.98 12.24
CA ILE A 54 3.66 5.59 13.37
C ILE A 54 3.04 5.05 14.66
N GLN A 55 3.86 4.41 15.49
CA GLN A 55 3.44 3.85 16.76
C GLN A 55 3.25 4.97 17.81
N PRO A 56 2.56 4.69 18.94
CA PRO A 56 2.39 5.68 20.01
C PRO A 56 3.69 6.22 20.60
N ASP A 57 4.79 5.46 20.52
CA ASP A 57 6.13 5.89 20.95
C ASP A 57 6.88 6.71 19.88
N GLY A 58 6.21 7.06 18.78
CA GLY A 58 6.76 7.82 17.66
C GLY A 58 7.58 7.00 16.66
N LYS A 59 7.79 5.70 16.90
CA LYS A 59 8.62 4.88 16.00
C LYS A 59 7.83 4.43 14.77
N PRO A 60 8.41 4.51 13.56
CA PRO A 60 7.81 3.95 12.36
C PRO A 60 7.89 2.42 12.38
N LYS A 61 6.79 1.77 11.99
CA LYS A 61 6.73 0.31 11.85
C LYS A 61 6.07 -0.07 10.52
N ASN A 62 6.77 -0.91 9.75
CA ASN A 62 6.21 -1.55 8.58
C ASN A 62 5.02 -2.44 8.92
N THR A 63 4.09 -2.52 7.97
CA THR A 63 2.94 -3.41 8.03
C THR A 63 2.95 -4.39 6.87
N TYR A 64 1.93 -5.23 6.76
CA TYR A 64 1.76 -6.13 5.62
C TYR A 64 1.55 -5.37 4.31
N PRO A 65 1.97 -5.93 3.16
CA PRO A 65 1.59 -5.42 1.85
C PRO A 65 0.09 -5.21 1.75
N ARG A 66 -0.33 -4.10 1.14
CA ARG A 66 -1.74 -3.76 0.96
C ARG A 66 -2.06 -3.55 -0.51
N ILE A 67 -3.25 -3.97 -0.93
CA ILE A 67 -3.82 -3.54 -2.20
C ILE A 67 -4.31 -2.11 -2.02
N LEU A 68 -4.03 -1.27 -3.01
CA LEU A 68 -4.52 0.09 -3.07
C LEU A 68 -5.78 0.11 -3.91
N ILE A 69 -6.86 0.66 -3.35
CA ILE A 69 -8.15 0.77 -4.01
C ILE A 69 -8.57 2.23 -4.09
N ARG A 70 -9.30 2.56 -5.15
CA ARG A 70 -9.97 3.84 -5.32
C ARG A 70 -11.47 3.61 -5.40
N ARG A 71 -12.24 4.35 -4.62
CA ARG A 71 -13.71 4.33 -4.74
C ARG A 71 -14.09 4.86 -6.13
N LYS A 72 -14.96 4.15 -6.85
CA LYS A 72 -15.55 4.66 -8.08
C LYS A 72 -16.59 5.73 -7.69
N GLN A 73 -16.42 6.94 -8.22
CA GLN A 73 -17.45 7.97 -8.11
C GLN A 73 -18.42 7.74 -9.27
N VAL A 74 -19.70 7.53 -8.93
CA VAL A 74 -20.81 7.48 -9.90
C VAL A 74 -21.25 8.90 -10.19
#